data_AF-B4I0I8-F1
#
_entry.id   AF-B4I0I8-F1
#
_cell.length_a   1.000
_cell.length_b   1.000
_cell.length_c   1.000
_cell.angle_alpha   90.00
_cell.angle_beta   90.00
_cell.angle_gamma   90.00
#
_symmetry.space_group_name_H-M   'P 1'
#
loop_
_entity.id
_entity.type
_entity.pdbx_description
1 polymer ?
#
loop_
_entity_poly.entity_id
_entity_poly.type
_entity_poly.pdbx_seq_one_letter_code
_entity_poly.pdbx_strand_id
1 'polypeptide(L)'
;MENQKEEMQLNRETNVLDPEVAPMSPEVPFSPENFQNEEMQLNREKKGLDPELASMSLDQYYEKYVKKPVSKGKSFRPPPNPSLSDAQLRFQRTHYFGPAYRQNLPNPTVTAMRARLEELRKGIQQGKAMMFLMNTEKELTQLITWCRKYKNEQKKSKNIEYKA
;
A
#
# COMPACT_ATOMS: atom_id res chain seq x y z
N MET A 1 -25.94 -4.57 -53.24
CA MET A 1 -26.07 -5.29 -51.96
C MET A 1 -25.33 -4.46 -50.92
N GLU A 2 -25.97 -3.44 -50.35
CA GLU A 2 -26.84 -3.51 -49.16
C GLU A 2 -26.12 -3.92 -47.88
N ASN A 3 -25.87 -2.92 -47.02
CA ASN A 3 -26.29 -2.83 -45.61
C ASN A 3 -25.47 -1.69 -44.97
N GLN A 4 -25.95 -0.44 -44.94
CA GLN A 4 -26.95 0.12 -44.00
C GLN A 4 -26.71 -0.23 -42.52
N LYS A 5 -26.75 0.84 -41.71
CA LYS A 5 -27.07 0.91 -40.27
C LYS A 5 -25.93 0.59 -39.30
N GLU A 6 -25.29 1.64 -38.79
CA GLU A 6 -25.60 2.19 -37.46
C GLU A 6 -24.58 3.27 -37.07
N GLU A 7 -24.83 4.50 -37.54
CA GLU A 7 -24.41 5.70 -36.83
C GLU A 7 -25.24 5.79 -35.54
N MET A 8 -24.82 5.08 -34.49
CA MET A 8 -25.27 5.40 -33.14
C MET A 8 -24.35 6.49 -32.58
N GLN A 9 -24.76 7.72 -32.87
CA GLN A 9 -24.48 8.90 -32.07
C GLN A 9 -24.85 8.59 -30.61
N LEU A 10 -23.85 8.27 -29.80
CA LEU A 10 -24.05 8.16 -28.35
C LEU A 10 -23.59 9.48 -27.74
N ASN A 11 -24.48 10.46 -27.85
CA ASN A 11 -24.54 11.63 -26.98
C ASN A 11 -24.66 11.12 -25.55
N ARG A 12 -23.53 10.96 -24.85
CA ARG A 12 -23.53 10.78 -23.40
C ARG A 12 -23.22 12.12 -22.78
N GLU A 13 -24.31 12.77 -22.43
CA GLU A 13 -24.45 13.92 -21.57
C GLU A 13 -23.37 13.96 -20.48
N THR A 14 -22.69 15.11 -20.47
CA THR A 14 -21.83 15.60 -19.41
C THR A 14 -22.63 15.75 -18.12
N ASN A 15 -22.64 14.70 -17.28
CA ASN A 15 -22.86 14.90 -15.86
C ASN A 15 -21.49 15.03 -15.19
N VAL A 16 -20.97 16.26 -15.27
CA VAL A 16 -19.88 16.74 -14.41
C VAL A 16 -20.46 16.79 -13.01
N LEU A 17 -20.20 15.77 -12.20
CA LEU A 17 -20.34 15.89 -10.75
C LEU A 17 -19.08 16.59 -10.25
N ASP A 18 -19.27 17.85 -9.88
CA ASP A 18 -18.33 18.71 -9.19
C ASP A 18 -17.77 18.01 -7.93
N PRO A 19 -16.44 17.85 -7.77
CA PRO A 19 -15.87 17.23 -6.58
C PRO A 19 -15.64 18.30 -5.51
N GLU A 20 -16.71 18.95 -5.04
CA GLU A 20 -16.62 19.85 -3.88
C GLU A 20 -17.11 19.14 -2.61
N VAL A 21 -16.14 19.02 -1.69
CA VAL A 21 -16.31 18.92 -0.23
C VAL A 21 -16.88 17.61 0.33
N ALA A 22 -15.99 16.62 0.52
CA ALA A 22 -16.12 15.72 1.65
C ALA A 22 -15.66 16.47 2.93
N PRO A 23 -16.47 16.56 4.01
CA PRO A 23 -15.97 17.09 5.27
C PRO A 23 -14.93 16.11 5.82
N MET A 24 -13.67 16.55 5.84
CA MET A 24 -12.61 15.91 6.60
C MET A 24 -13.08 15.73 8.04
N SER A 25 -12.96 14.51 8.57
CA SER A 25 -13.27 14.23 9.97
C SER A 25 -12.47 15.17 10.88
N PRO A 26 -13.06 15.79 11.91
CA PRO A 26 -12.27 16.56 12.85
C PRO A 26 -11.36 15.59 13.63
N GLU A 27 -10.05 15.76 13.48
CA GLU A 27 -9.07 15.20 14.41
C GLU A 27 -9.35 15.78 15.80
N VAL A 28 -9.99 15.00 16.65
CA VAL A 28 -10.13 15.31 18.06
C VAL A 28 -8.86 14.84 18.76
N PRO A 29 -8.00 15.75 19.27
CA PRO A 29 -6.90 15.34 20.11
C PRO A 29 -7.47 14.79 21.43
N PHE A 30 -7.09 13.56 21.77
CA PHE A 30 -7.41 12.96 23.07
C PHE A 30 -6.68 13.76 24.18
N SER A 31 -7.43 14.53 24.96
CA SER A 31 -6.96 15.15 26.21
C SER A 31 -7.40 14.28 27.40
N PRO A 32 -6.50 13.68 28.20
CA PRO A 32 -6.85 12.70 29.22
C PRO A 32 -7.24 13.31 30.59
N GLU A 33 -7.70 14.57 30.63
CA GLU A 33 -7.70 15.37 31.86
C GLU A 33 -9.08 15.78 32.40
N ASN A 34 -10.11 14.97 32.15
CA ASN A 34 -11.42 15.15 32.79
C ASN A 34 -12.02 13.81 33.21
N PHE A 35 -11.33 13.11 34.13
CA PHE A 35 -11.95 12.04 34.92
C PHE A 35 -12.10 12.53 36.36
N GLN A 36 -12.97 13.51 36.57
CA GLN A 36 -13.39 13.89 37.91
C GLN A 36 -14.92 13.83 38.01
N ASN A 37 -15.36 12.78 38.70
CA ASN A 37 -16.59 12.69 39.47
C ASN A 37 -17.92 12.81 38.71
N GLU A 38 -18.24 11.79 37.93
CA GLU A 38 -19.64 11.36 37.81
C GLU A 38 -19.87 10.22 38.81
N GLU A 39 -20.29 10.58 40.03
CA GLU A 39 -20.95 9.61 40.92
C GLU A 39 -22.18 9.08 40.19
N MET A 40 -22.05 7.90 39.59
CA MET A 40 -23.18 7.11 39.11
C MET A 40 -24.05 6.77 40.33
N GLN A 41 -25.04 7.62 40.63
CA GLN A 41 -26.11 7.30 41.55
C GLN A 41 -26.94 6.18 40.91
N LEU A 42 -26.54 4.94 41.15
CA LEU A 42 -27.28 3.77 40.74
C LEU A 42 -28.47 3.65 41.70
N ASN A 43 -29.55 4.37 41.39
CA ASN A 43 -30.87 4.17 41.96
C ASN A 43 -31.29 2.75 41.60
N ARG A 44 -30.84 1.77 42.38
CA ARG A 44 -31.22 0.37 42.24
C ARG A 44 -32.65 0.28 42.76
N GLU A 45 -33.61 0.65 41.91
CA GLU A 45 -34.99 0.25 42.09
C GLU A 45 -34.96 -1.26 42.37
N LYS A 46 -35.30 -1.66 43.59
CA LYS A 46 -35.52 -3.06 43.94
C LYS A 46 -36.80 -3.48 43.23
N LYS A 47 -36.74 -3.62 41.90
CA LYS A 47 -37.75 -4.37 41.15
C LYS A 47 -37.63 -5.78 41.70
N GLY A 48 -38.68 -6.21 42.41
CA GLY A 48 -38.78 -7.60 42.86
C GLY A 48 -38.48 -8.50 41.66
N LEU A 49 -37.77 -9.61 41.92
CA LEU A 49 -37.60 -10.64 40.91
C LEU A 49 -38.98 -10.97 40.35
N ASP A 50 -39.14 -10.85 39.04
CA ASP A 50 -40.39 -11.15 38.36
C ASP A 50 -40.83 -12.56 38.80
N PRO A 51 -42.01 -12.72 39.43
CA PRO A 51 -42.48 -14.02 39.93
C PRO A 51 -42.44 -15.09 38.84
N GLU A 52 -42.65 -14.70 37.58
CA GLU A 52 -42.54 -15.60 36.43
C GLU A 52 -41.10 -16.10 36.27
N LEU A 53 -40.10 -15.22 36.24
CA LEU A 53 -38.68 -15.59 36.14
C LEU A 53 -38.19 -16.42 37.32
N ALA A 54 -38.70 -16.15 38.53
CA ALA A 54 -38.34 -16.92 39.72
C ALA A 54 -38.92 -18.35 39.72
N SER A 55 -40.05 -18.56 39.03
CA SER A 55 -40.70 -19.87 38.89
C SER A 55 -40.21 -20.69 37.69
N MET A 56 -39.53 -20.05 36.73
CA MET A 56 -39.05 -20.73 35.53
C MET A 56 -37.78 -21.54 35.77
N SER A 57 -37.73 -22.72 35.16
CA SER A 57 -36.47 -23.48 35.08
C SER A 57 -35.45 -22.76 34.20
N LEU A 58 -34.17 -23.00 34.48
CA LEU A 58 -33.04 -22.42 33.74
C LEU A 58 -33.10 -22.78 32.24
N ASP A 59 -33.56 -23.99 31.93
CA ASP A 59 -33.74 -24.48 30.56
C ASP A 59 -34.90 -23.75 29.84
N GLN A 60 -36.02 -23.53 30.51
CA GLN A 60 -37.13 -22.75 29.93
C GLN A 60 -36.75 -21.28 29.71
N TYR A 61 -35.96 -20.71 30.63
CA TYR A 61 -35.42 -19.36 30.43
C TYR A 61 -34.53 -19.31 29.17
N TYR A 62 -33.66 -20.31 29.00
CA TYR A 62 -32.79 -20.40 27.83
C TYR A 62 -33.59 -20.51 26.53
N GLU A 63 -34.58 -21.39 26.47
CA GLU A 63 -35.42 -21.56 25.28
C GLU A 63 -36.23 -20.29 24.94
N LYS A 64 -36.76 -19.59 25.94
CA LYS A 64 -37.65 -18.42 25.72
C LYS A 64 -36.90 -17.13 25.41
N TYR A 65 -35.76 -16.89 26.06
CA TYR A 65 -35.08 -15.59 25.99
C TYR A 65 -33.67 -15.64 25.37
N VAL A 66 -33.00 -16.80 25.37
CA VAL A 66 -31.60 -16.90 24.92
C VAL A 66 -31.50 -17.58 23.55
N LYS A 67 -32.30 -18.61 23.33
CA LYS A 67 -32.34 -19.36 22.07
C LYS A 67 -33.06 -18.54 21.02
N LYS A 68 -32.28 -17.70 20.34
CA LYS A 68 -32.72 -17.04 19.12
C LYS A 68 -33.09 -18.11 18.10
N PRO A 69 -34.18 -17.96 17.32
CA PRO A 69 -34.46 -18.87 16.24
C PRO A 69 -33.21 -18.93 15.36
N VAL A 70 -32.78 -20.14 15.02
CA VAL A 70 -31.65 -20.35 14.10
C VAL A 70 -32.08 -19.76 12.77
N SER A 71 -31.83 -18.46 12.58
CA SER A 71 -31.88 -17.89 11.25
C SER A 71 -30.82 -18.68 10.50
N LYS A 72 -31.26 -19.45 9.51
CA LYS A 72 -30.34 -20.13 8.59
C LYS A 72 -29.50 -19.00 8.01
N GLY A 73 -28.30 -18.82 8.57
CA GLY A 73 -27.41 -17.74 8.17
C GLY A 73 -27.31 -17.81 6.66
N LYS A 74 -27.58 -16.68 6.00
CA LYS A 74 -27.55 -16.63 4.53
C LYS A 74 -26.20 -17.19 4.10
N SER A 75 -26.23 -18.38 3.51
CA SER A 75 -25.03 -19.04 3.00
C SER A 75 -24.31 -18.05 2.10
N PHE A 76 -23.03 -17.78 2.35
CA PHE A 76 -22.19 -16.92 1.51
C PHE A 76 -21.85 -17.61 0.18
N ARG A 77 -22.83 -18.27 -0.44
CA ARG A 77 -22.70 -18.81 -1.79
C ARG A 77 -23.11 -17.71 -2.76
N PRO A 78 -22.35 -17.52 -3.85
CA PRO A 78 -22.82 -16.67 -4.95
C PRO A 78 -24.21 -17.06 -5.39
N PRO A 79 -25.07 -16.07 -5.71
CA PRO A 79 -26.24 -16.38 -6.51
C PRO A 79 -25.79 -16.97 -7.87
N PRO A 80 -26.61 -17.79 -8.52
CA PRO A 80 -26.25 -18.44 -9.80
C PRO A 80 -25.80 -17.45 -10.88
N ASN A 81 -26.35 -16.23 -10.85
CA ASN A 81 -26.00 -15.12 -11.74
C ASN A 81 -25.65 -13.88 -10.90
N PRO A 82 -24.39 -13.70 -10.49
CA PRO A 82 -23.97 -12.49 -9.78
C PRO A 82 -24.02 -11.28 -10.71
N SER A 83 -24.36 -10.11 -10.16
CA SER A 83 -24.22 -8.85 -10.87
C SER A 83 -22.75 -8.55 -11.18
N LEU A 84 -22.47 -7.68 -12.16
CA LEU A 84 -21.10 -7.27 -12.48
C LEU A 84 -20.37 -6.67 -11.27
N SER A 85 -21.08 -5.89 -10.44
CA SER A 85 -20.53 -5.34 -9.20
C SER A 85 -20.24 -6.42 -8.16
N ASP A 86 -21.11 -7.42 -8.01
CA ASP A 86 -20.88 -8.55 -7.10
C ASP A 86 -19.69 -9.40 -7.52
N ALA A 87 -19.55 -9.67 -8.83
CA ALA A 87 -18.41 -10.38 -9.37
C ALA A 87 -17.10 -9.61 -9.14
N GLN A 88 -17.10 -8.29 -9.37
CA GLN A 88 -15.94 -7.43 -9.13
C GLN A 88 -15.55 -7.38 -7.64
N LEU A 89 -16.53 -7.25 -6.74
CA LEU A 89 -16.29 -7.24 -5.30
C LEU A 89 -15.77 -8.59 -4.79
N ARG A 90 -16.28 -9.71 -5.35
CA ARG A 90 -15.75 -11.06 -5.08
C ARG A 90 -14.31 -11.19 -5.56
N PHE A 91 -14.02 -10.71 -6.77
CA PHE A 91 -12.68 -10.72 -7.32
C PHE A 91 -11.71 -9.95 -6.42
N GLN A 92 -12.06 -8.74 -5.98
CA GLN A 92 -11.26 -7.94 -5.05
C GLN A 92 -11.09 -8.59 -3.66
N ARG A 93 -12.08 -9.33 -3.17
CA ARG A 93 -12.02 -10.03 -1.88
C ARG A 93 -11.18 -11.30 -1.93
N THR A 94 -11.20 -12.00 -3.06
CA THR A 94 -10.53 -13.29 -3.23
C THR A 94 -9.13 -13.16 -3.80
N HIS A 95 -8.83 -12.07 -4.49
CA HIS A 95 -7.54 -11.81 -5.10
C HIS A 95 -6.92 -10.57 -4.45
N TYR A 96 -5.79 -10.77 -3.78
CA TYR A 96 -5.01 -9.67 -3.25
C TYR A 96 -4.21 -9.02 -4.38
N PHE A 97 -4.68 -7.86 -4.82
CA PHE A 97 -3.92 -6.94 -5.64
C PHE A 97 -3.21 -5.95 -4.74
N GLY A 98 -1.87 -5.93 -4.81
CA GLY A 98 -1.05 -4.97 -4.07
C GLY A 98 -1.44 -3.52 -4.41
N PRO A 99 -1.10 -2.54 -3.56
CA PRO A 99 -1.53 -1.15 -3.73
C PRO A 99 -1.30 -0.57 -5.14
N ALA A 100 -0.21 -0.96 -5.80
CA ALA A 100 0.12 -0.54 -7.17
C ALA A 100 -0.92 -0.96 -8.23
N TYR A 101 -1.62 -2.08 -8.01
CA TYR A 101 -2.65 -2.60 -8.92
C TYR A 101 -4.04 -2.01 -8.63
N ARG A 102 -4.22 -1.36 -7.48
CA ARG A 102 -5.48 -0.68 -7.10
C ARG A 102 -5.50 0.78 -7.54
N GLN A 103 -4.33 1.36 -7.74
CA GLN A 103 -4.22 2.70 -8.27
C GLN A 103 -4.63 2.66 -9.74
N ASN A 104 -5.75 3.30 -10.06
CA ASN A 104 -6.11 3.62 -11.43
C ASN A 104 -5.15 4.72 -11.90
N LEU A 105 -3.88 4.36 -12.15
CA LEU A 105 -2.96 5.32 -12.75
C LEU A 105 -3.43 5.57 -14.18
N PRO A 106 -3.50 6.85 -14.61
CA PRO A 106 -3.62 7.13 -16.03
C PRO A 106 -2.46 6.44 -16.74
N ASN A 107 -2.77 5.71 -17.82
CA ASN A 107 -1.74 5.11 -18.65
C ASN A 107 -0.76 6.21 -19.06
N PRO A 108 0.55 6.06 -18.80
CA PRO A 108 1.49 7.11 -19.14
C PRO A 108 1.43 7.35 -20.65
N THR A 109 1.46 8.62 -21.05
CA THR A 109 1.51 8.95 -22.48
C THR A 109 2.79 8.37 -23.09
N VAL A 110 2.74 7.99 -24.37
CA VAL A 110 3.90 7.47 -25.10
C VAL A 110 5.09 8.44 -25.00
N THR A 111 4.82 9.74 -24.96
CA THR A 111 5.81 10.80 -24.75
C THR A 111 6.50 10.69 -23.40
N ALA A 112 5.75 10.50 -22.31
CA ALA A 112 6.31 10.33 -20.97
C ALA A 112 7.17 9.06 -20.86
N MET A 113 6.75 7.96 -21.50
CA MET A 113 7.56 6.73 -21.54
C MET A 113 8.87 6.94 -22.29
N ARG A 114 8.85 7.62 -23.45
CA ARG A 114 10.06 7.92 -24.23
C ARG A 114 11.04 8.81 -23.46
N ALA A 115 10.55 9.85 -22.80
CA ALA A 115 11.39 10.73 -21.99
C ALA A 115 12.09 9.96 -20.86
N ARG A 116 11.34 9.11 -20.13
CA ARG A 116 11.88 8.26 -19.07
C ARG A 116 12.94 7.27 -19.58
N LEU A 117 12.74 6.68 -20.76
CA LEU A 117 13.72 5.79 -21.38
C LEU A 117 15.01 6.51 -21.75
N GLU A 118 14.91 7.74 -22.25
CA GLU A 118 16.07 8.54 -22.63
C GLU A 118 16.88 8.95 -21.41
N GLU A 119 16.22 9.36 -20.32
CA GLU A 119 16.87 9.64 -19.04
C GLU A 119 17.60 8.41 -18.50
N LEU A 120 16.97 7.24 -18.54
CA LEU A 120 17.58 5.99 -18.11
C LEU A 120 18.83 5.65 -18.92
N ARG A 121 18.79 5.84 -20.25
CA ARG A 121 19.94 5.61 -21.13
C ARG A 121 21.11 6.53 -20.78
N LYS A 122 20.83 7.81 -20.55
CA LYS A 122 21.84 8.78 -20.12
C LYS A 122 22.46 8.38 -18.78
N GLY A 123 21.64 7.99 -17.80
CA GLY A 123 22.12 7.51 -16.50
C GLY A 123 23.04 6.28 -16.62
N ILE A 124 22.68 5.31 -17.47
CA ILE A 124 23.52 4.13 -17.72
C ILE A 124 24.86 4.53 -18.36
N GLN A 125 24.85 5.43 -19.35
CA GLN A 125 26.09 5.89 -19.99
C GLN A 125 27.00 6.64 -19.02
N GLN A 126 26.43 7.52 -18.19
CA GLN A 126 27.16 8.23 -17.15
C GLN A 126 27.75 7.26 -16.11
N GLY A 127 26.98 6.27 -15.65
CA GLY A 127 27.46 5.25 -14.73
C GLY A 127 28.62 4.44 -15.32
N LYS A 128 28.56 4.07 -16.61
CA LYS A 128 29.66 3.39 -17.31
C LYS A 128 30.92 4.26 -17.40
N ALA A 129 30.77 5.54 -17.75
CA ALA A 129 31.90 6.47 -17.84
C ALA A 129 32.57 6.67 -16.47
N MET A 130 31.77 6.81 -15.40
CA MET A 130 32.30 6.95 -14.04
C MET A 130 33.05 5.70 -13.58
N MET A 131 32.50 4.51 -13.84
CA MET A 131 33.20 3.25 -13.54
C MET A 131 34.52 3.10 -14.31
N PHE A 132 34.55 3.52 -15.58
CA PHE A 132 35.77 3.52 -16.38
C PHE A 132 36.82 4.45 -15.77
N LEU A 133 36.45 5.69 -15.44
CA LEU A 133 37.34 6.67 -14.80
C LEU A 133 37.90 6.13 -13.47
N MET A 134 37.05 5.62 -12.59
CA MET A 134 37.47 5.04 -11.31
C MET A 134 38.46 3.89 -11.47
N ASN A 135 38.29 3.06 -12.52
CA ASN A 135 39.24 1.98 -12.80
C ASN A 135 40.58 2.52 -13.27
N THR A 136 40.59 3.51 -14.18
CA THR A 136 41.84 4.12 -14.64
C THR A 136 42.58 4.86 -13.52
N GLU A 137 41.88 5.53 -12.61
CA GLU A 137 42.50 6.19 -11.46
C GLU A 137 43.18 5.18 -10.53
N LYS A 138 42.57 4.01 -10.32
CA LYS A 138 43.19 2.92 -9.54
C LYS A 138 44.45 2.41 -10.21
N GLU A 139 44.42 2.15 -11.52
CA GLU A 139 45.58 1.69 -12.28
C GLU A 139 46.72 2.72 -12.26
N LEU A 140 46.40 3.99 -12.49
CA LEU A 140 47.39 5.09 -12.43
C LEU A 140 47.99 5.22 -11.02
N THR A 141 47.18 5.11 -9.97
CA THR A 141 47.66 5.17 -8.58
C THR A 141 48.60 4.01 -8.27
N GLN A 142 48.28 2.80 -8.73
CA GLN A 142 49.14 1.63 -8.61
C GLN A 142 50.47 1.83 -9.34
N LEU A 143 50.43 2.34 -10.58
CA LEU A 143 51.63 2.62 -11.37
C LEU A 143 52.52 3.67 -10.72
N ILE A 144 51.95 4.78 -10.22
CA ILE A 144 52.68 5.83 -9.52
C ILE A 144 53.36 5.27 -8.26
N THR A 145 52.63 4.44 -7.50
CA THR A 145 53.15 3.81 -6.28
C THR A 145 54.31 2.86 -6.59
N TRP A 146 54.16 2.06 -7.65
CA TRP A 146 55.21 1.15 -8.13
C TRP A 146 56.46 1.92 -8.58
N CYS A 147 56.30 2.96 -9.41
CA CYS A 147 57.40 3.83 -9.87
C CYS A 147 58.14 4.47 -8.69
N ARG A 148 57.43 4.93 -7.65
CA ARG A 148 58.03 5.52 -6.45
C ARG A 148 58.83 4.47 -5.67
N LYS A 149 58.29 3.27 -5.49
CA LYS A 149 58.97 2.16 -4.81
C LYS A 149 60.26 1.78 -5.54
N TYR A 150 60.18 1.59 -6.86
CA TYR A 150 61.34 1.25 -7.69
C TYR A 150 62.45 2.30 -7.60
N LYS A 151 62.12 3.60 -7.70
CA LYS A 151 63.12 4.67 -7.53
C LYS A 151 63.80 4.63 -6.16
N ASN A 152 63.05 4.35 -5.10
CA ASN A 152 63.60 4.27 -3.74
C ASN A 152 64.54 3.07 -3.57
N GLU A 153 64.19 1.93 -4.16
CA GLU A 153 65.06 0.74 -4.17
C GLU A 153 66.36 1.01 -4.92
N GLN A 154 66.29 1.61 -6.12
CA GLN A 154 67.47 2.00 -6.90
C GLN A 154 68.39 2.97 -6.13
N LYS A 155 67.81 3.94 -5.40
CA LYS A 155 68.59 4.86 -4.55
C LYS A 155 69.24 4.14 -3.36
N LYS A 156 68.55 3.17 -2.78
CA LYS A 156 69.07 2.37 -1.66
C LYS A 156 70.24 1.49 -2.10
N SER A 157 70.12 0.81 -3.24
CA SER A 157 71.18 -0.04 -3.79
C SER A 157 72.46 0.76 -4.08
N LYS A 158 72.34 1.92 -4.74
CA LYS A 158 73.49 2.80 -4.99
C LYS A 158 74.16 3.29 -3.71
N ASN A 159 73.40 3.68 -2.69
CA ASN A 159 73.96 4.14 -1.42
C ASN A 159 74.68 3.04 -0.60
N ILE A 160 74.39 1.77 -0.84
CA ILE A 160 75.10 0.64 -0.21
C ILE A 160 76.44 0.40 -0.92
N GLU A 161 76.46 0.51 -2.25
CA GLU A 161 77.67 0.33 -3.07
C GLU A 161 78.74 1.41 -2.80
N TYR A 162 78.35 2.64 -2.47
CA TYR A 162 79.30 3.71 -2.08
C TYR A 162 79.75 3.66 -0.60
N LYS A 163 79.24 2.71 0.20
CA LYS A 163 79.59 2.55 1.63
C LYS A 163 80.38 1.28 1.94
N ALA A 164 80.58 0.41 0.94
CA ALA A 164 81.47 -0.74 1.00
C ALA A 164 82.85 -0.37 0.44
#